data_AF-G6AXU1-F1
#
_entry.id   AF-G6AXU1-F1
#
_cell.length_a   1.000
_cell.length_b   1.000
_cell.length_c   1.000
_cell.angle_alpha   90.00
_cell.angle_beta   90.00
_cell.angle_gamma   90.00
#
_symmetry.space_group_name_H-M   'P 1'
#
loop_
_entity.id
_entity.type
_entity.pdbx_description
1 polymer ?
#
loop_
_entity_poly.entity_id
_entity_poly.type
_entity_poly.pdbx_seq_one_letter_code
_entity_poly.pdbx_strand_id
1 'polypeptide(L)'
;MNFPEIYSATGMMELIQKIGFLPLLDSSIEGFSAEDIVAEDCGYVRLPEGGWDWPLWKWKGEIVQEMPCMYGKFFNKKAGFISQEWWPDFCNYRRSKFPRPDDDSIEGAILCTLQSTGCLTTRELRAACGFTENRRTKQEQSEVCFNSALQEGGKPKVKGMRSKFDGYLTRLEMATYIVTEDFIYPRDKHNHEYGWGWSLLNTPEDLYGREACQCNRTPLESYQRIFEHLKEILPDASDKQIIKLIG
;
A
#
# COMPACT_ATOMS: atom_id res chain seq x y z
N MET A 1 -10.23 6.87 -22.20
CA MET A 1 -8.88 7.18 -21.66
C MET A 1 -7.80 6.63 -22.59
N ASN A 2 -6.67 7.33 -22.76
CA ASN A 2 -5.57 6.85 -23.60
C ASN A 2 -4.22 7.12 -22.90
N PHE A 3 -3.80 6.20 -22.05
CA PHE A 3 -2.47 6.21 -21.45
C PHE A 3 -1.47 5.54 -22.42
N PRO A 4 -0.20 5.97 -22.44
CA PRO A 4 0.81 5.27 -23.22
C PRO A 4 1.00 3.85 -22.67
N GLU A 5 1.21 2.88 -23.56
CA GLU A 5 1.63 1.54 -23.14
C GLU A 5 3.03 1.60 -22.52
N ILE A 6 3.20 1.01 -21.34
CA ILE A 6 4.44 1.09 -20.56
C ILE A 6 5.20 -0.23 -20.58
N TYR A 7 6.50 -0.16 -20.90
CA TYR A 7 7.38 -1.32 -21.05
C TYR A 7 8.57 -1.34 -20.06
N SER A 8 8.68 -0.34 -19.19
CA SER A 8 9.81 -0.23 -18.25
C SER A 8 9.44 0.50 -16.96
N ALA A 9 10.27 0.30 -15.92
CA ALA A 9 10.19 1.04 -14.67
C ALA A 9 10.32 2.55 -14.92
N THR A 10 11.29 2.99 -15.72
CA THR A 10 11.45 4.41 -16.08
C THR A 10 10.22 5.00 -16.77
N GLY A 11 9.60 4.28 -17.71
CA GLY A 11 8.35 4.74 -18.33
C GLY A 11 7.20 4.85 -17.33
N MET A 12 7.10 3.89 -16.41
CA MET A 12 6.15 3.95 -15.31
C MET A 12 6.43 5.16 -14.40
N MET A 13 7.71 5.46 -14.17
CA MET A 13 8.12 6.59 -13.34
C MET A 13 7.70 7.93 -13.94
N GLU A 14 7.96 8.13 -15.23
CA GLU A 14 7.55 9.31 -15.98
C GLU A 14 6.02 9.48 -15.97
N LEU A 15 5.27 8.38 -16.11
CA LEU A 15 3.82 8.41 -16.04
C LEU A 15 3.32 8.87 -14.67
N ILE A 16 3.82 8.28 -13.59
CA ILE A 16 3.44 8.63 -12.21
C ILE A 16 3.73 10.11 -11.92
N GLN A 17 4.89 10.62 -12.33
CA GLN A 17 5.21 12.05 -12.17
C GLN A 17 4.23 12.93 -12.94
N LYS A 18 3.82 12.52 -14.14
CA LYS A 18 2.90 13.29 -14.98
C LYS A 18 1.46 13.32 -14.43
N ILE A 19 0.94 12.18 -13.97
CA ILE A 19 -0.48 12.04 -13.59
C ILE A 19 -0.72 12.13 -12.09
N GLY A 20 0.33 12.05 -11.28
CA GLY A 20 0.30 12.26 -9.83
C GLY A 20 -0.23 11.10 -9.00
N PHE A 21 -1.21 10.34 -9.50
CA PHE A 21 -1.86 9.22 -8.80
C PHE A 21 -1.92 8.00 -9.71
N LEU A 22 -1.48 6.85 -9.22
CA LEU A 22 -1.59 5.60 -9.98
C LEU A 22 -1.78 4.38 -9.07
N PRO A 23 -2.97 3.77 -9.02
CA PRO A 23 -3.18 2.47 -8.42
C PRO A 23 -2.26 1.42 -9.04
N LEU A 24 -1.68 0.52 -8.24
CA LEU A 24 -0.87 -0.58 -8.77
C LEU A 24 -1.75 -1.64 -9.46
N LEU A 25 -2.92 -1.91 -8.87
CA LEU A 25 -3.90 -2.90 -9.34
C LEU A 25 -5.24 -2.21 -9.56
N ASP A 26 -6.16 -2.83 -10.31
CA ASP A 26 -7.52 -2.32 -10.58
C ASP A 26 -8.09 -1.59 -9.37
N SER A 27 -8.63 -0.39 -9.51
CA SER A 27 -9.28 0.34 -8.41
C SER A 27 -10.71 0.77 -8.73
N SER A 28 -11.44 -0.02 -9.52
CA SER A 28 -12.81 0.26 -9.99
C SER A 28 -12.92 1.36 -11.06
N ILE A 29 -11.81 1.69 -11.72
CA ILE A 29 -11.76 2.56 -12.90
C ILE A 29 -11.00 1.76 -13.97
N GLU A 30 -11.73 1.33 -15.00
CA GLU A 30 -11.18 0.51 -16.07
C GLU A 30 -10.08 1.26 -16.83
N GLY A 31 -8.94 0.60 -17.08
CA GLY A 31 -7.81 1.20 -17.78
C GLY A 31 -7.01 2.21 -16.94
N PHE A 32 -7.23 2.24 -15.62
CA PHE A 32 -6.53 3.15 -14.71
C PHE A 32 -5.90 2.41 -13.52
N SER A 33 -4.94 1.57 -13.84
CA SER A 33 -3.98 1.01 -12.90
C SER A 33 -2.67 0.72 -13.61
N ALA A 34 -1.57 0.60 -12.88
CA ALA A 34 -0.31 0.19 -13.47
C ALA A 34 -0.44 -1.17 -14.16
N GLU A 35 -1.19 -2.11 -13.60
CA GLU A 35 -1.50 -3.42 -14.22
C GLU A 35 -2.24 -3.29 -15.56
N ASP A 36 -3.16 -2.33 -15.71
CA ASP A 36 -3.90 -2.13 -16.96
C ASP A 36 -3.09 -1.39 -18.04
N ILE A 37 -2.09 -0.59 -17.63
CA ILE A 37 -1.36 0.33 -18.51
C ILE A 37 -0.05 -0.28 -19.04
N VAL A 38 0.54 -1.23 -18.30
CA VAL A 38 1.73 -1.93 -18.79
C VAL A 38 1.41 -2.82 -19.98
N ALA A 39 2.42 -3.01 -20.83
CA ALA A 39 2.36 -4.00 -21.91
C ALA A 39 2.08 -5.41 -21.36
N GLU A 40 1.46 -6.25 -22.17
CA GLU A 40 1.04 -7.61 -21.78
C GLU A 40 2.21 -8.45 -21.23
N ASP A 41 3.41 -8.30 -21.79
CA ASP A 41 4.63 -9.00 -21.39
C ASP A 41 5.26 -8.49 -20.08
N CYS A 42 4.80 -7.33 -19.59
CA CYS A 42 5.21 -6.73 -18.32
C CYS A 42 4.26 -7.10 -17.16
N GLY A 43 3.12 -7.73 -17.47
CA GLY A 43 2.16 -8.30 -16.52
C GLY A 43 2.64 -9.61 -15.89
N TYR A 44 1.71 -10.36 -15.28
CA TYR A 44 2.02 -11.69 -14.76
C TYR A 44 2.10 -12.71 -15.91
N VAL A 45 3.30 -13.13 -16.26
CA VAL A 45 3.57 -14.03 -17.39
C VAL A 45 4.00 -15.39 -16.87
N ARG A 46 3.39 -16.47 -17.38
CA ARG A 46 3.87 -17.85 -17.14
C ARG A 46 4.93 -18.20 -18.17
N LEU A 47 6.08 -18.68 -17.70
CA LEU A 47 7.18 -19.04 -18.58
C LEU A 47 6.95 -20.44 -19.18
N PRO A 48 7.33 -20.68 -20.46
CA PRO A 48 7.19 -21.99 -21.12
C PRO A 48 7.89 -23.15 -20.39
N GLU A 49 9.02 -22.84 -19.73
CA GLU A 49 9.86 -23.77 -18.97
C GLU A 49 9.23 -24.20 -17.62
N GLY A 50 8.11 -23.57 -17.24
CA GLY A 50 7.59 -23.55 -15.88
C GLY A 50 8.09 -22.34 -15.09
N GLY A 51 7.32 -21.90 -14.10
CA GLY A 51 7.57 -20.66 -13.35
C GLY A 51 6.78 -19.47 -13.89
N TRP A 52 7.05 -18.29 -13.33
CA TRP A 52 6.38 -17.05 -13.69
C TRP A 52 7.34 -15.88 -13.58
N ASP A 53 7.10 -14.85 -14.38
CA ASP A 53 7.68 -13.52 -14.23
C ASP A 53 6.57 -12.50 -14.04
N TRP A 54 6.87 -11.43 -13.31
CA TRP A 54 5.99 -10.28 -13.20
C TRP A 54 6.86 -9.01 -13.14
N PRO A 55 7.29 -8.50 -14.31
CA PRO A 55 8.17 -7.32 -14.39
C PRO A 55 7.63 -6.13 -13.62
N LEU A 56 6.34 -5.77 -13.77
CA LEU A 56 5.70 -4.70 -13.01
C LEU A 56 5.86 -4.85 -11.49
N TRP A 57 5.78 -6.08 -10.98
CA TRP A 57 5.95 -6.35 -9.55
C TRP A 57 7.39 -6.14 -9.07
N LYS A 58 8.38 -6.29 -9.94
CA LYS A 58 9.79 -5.98 -9.64
C LYS A 58 10.01 -4.47 -9.66
N TRP A 59 9.42 -3.76 -10.64
CA TRP A 59 9.58 -2.32 -10.80
C TRP A 59 9.14 -1.51 -9.59
N LYS A 60 8.13 -1.96 -8.83
CA LYS A 60 7.65 -1.20 -7.66
C LYS A 60 8.77 -0.89 -6.64
N GLY A 61 9.75 -1.79 -6.48
CA GLY A 61 10.88 -1.55 -5.56
C GLY A 61 11.79 -0.45 -6.10
N GLU A 62 12.18 -0.58 -7.36
CA GLU A 62 12.95 0.42 -8.10
C GLU A 62 12.26 1.80 -8.10
N ILE A 63 10.96 1.85 -8.40
CA ILE A 63 10.14 3.06 -8.38
C ILE A 63 10.14 3.74 -7.02
N VAL A 64 9.96 2.98 -5.94
CA VAL A 64 9.91 3.51 -4.57
C VAL A 64 11.27 4.06 -4.11
N GLN A 65 12.37 3.44 -4.55
CA GLN A 65 13.72 3.86 -4.20
C GLN A 65 14.23 5.04 -5.04
N GLU A 66 13.91 5.08 -6.34
CA GLU A 66 14.55 6.00 -7.28
C GLU A 66 13.71 7.24 -7.60
N MET A 67 12.39 7.21 -7.36
CA MET A 67 11.53 8.35 -7.62
C MET A 67 11.02 9.00 -6.32
N PRO A 68 10.93 10.34 -6.27
CA PRO A 68 10.14 11.04 -5.27
C PRO A 68 8.62 10.73 -5.40
N CYS A 69 8.22 9.58 -4.89
CA CYS A 69 6.82 9.18 -4.74
C CYS A 69 6.60 8.43 -3.44
N MET A 70 5.34 8.37 -3.02
CA MET A 70 4.89 7.60 -1.89
C MET A 70 4.18 6.36 -2.37
N TYR A 71 4.49 5.23 -1.73
CA TYR A 71 3.81 3.97 -1.98
C TYR A 71 3.12 3.45 -0.73
N GLY A 72 1.90 2.95 -0.90
CA GLY A 72 1.11 2.38 0.18
C GLY A 72 -0.31 2.08 -0.27
N LYS A 73 -1.10 1.51 0.63
CA LYS A 73 -2.50 1.17 0.36
C LYS A 73 -3.43 2.39 0.43
N PHE A 74 -3.28 3.32 -0.50
CA PHE A 74 -4.03 4.58 -0.52
C PHE A 74 -5.38 4.49 -1.25
N PHE A 75 -5.51 3.57 -2.22
CA PHE A 75 -6.64 3.55 -3.15
C PHE A 75 -7.69 2.52 -2.72
N ASN A 76 -8.55 2.91 -1.77
CA ASN A 76 -9.56 2.01 -1.19
C ASN A 76 -8.94 0.67 -0.72
N LYS A 77 -7.87 0.78 0.06
CA LYS A 77 -7.06 -0.33 0.62
C LYS A 77 -6.21 -1.08 -0.42
N LYS A 78 -6.19 -0.63 -1.67
CA LYS A 78 -5.30 -1.14 -2.71
C LYS A 78 -4.03 -0.29 -2.79
N ALA A 79 -2.92 -0.96 -3.08
CA ALA A 79 -1.62 -0.32 -3.19
C ALA A 79 -1.53 0.56 -4.43
N GLY A 80 -0.71 1.58 -4.37
CA GLY A 80 -0.35 2.38 -5.53
C GLY A 80 0.58 3.53 -5.16
N PHE A 81 0.82 4.37 -6.14
CA PHE A 81 1.79 5.46 -6.11
C PHE A 81 1.08 6.81 -6.06
N ILE A 82 1.63 7.72 -5.25
CA ILE A 82 1.29 9.13 -5.26
C ILE A 82 2.59 9.90 -5.41
N SER A 83 2.72 10.73 -6.45
CA SER A 83 3.91 11.56 -6.64
C SER A 83 4.09 12.55 -5.47
N GLN A 84 5.34 12.95 -5.21
CA GLN A 84 5.64 13.92 -4.15
C GLN A 84 4.91 15.26 -4.34
N GLU A 85 4.63 15.69 -5.57
CA GLU A 85 3.91 16.95 -5.84
C GLU A 85 2.49 16.95 -5.23
N TRP A 86 1.82 15.80 -5.31
CA TRP A 86 0.41 15.65 -4.92
C TRP A 86 0.23 15.17 -3.47
N TRP A 87 1.29 14.66 -2.87
CA TRP A 87 1.28 14.09 -1.53
C TRP A 87 0.83 15.07 -0.43
N PRO A 88 1.27 16.35 -0.38
CA PRO A 88 0.85 17.26 0.68
C PRO A 88 -0.66 17.53 0.70
N ASP A 89 -1.28 17.76 -0.47
CA ASP A 89 -2.73 17.94 -0.57
C ASP A 89 -3.49 16.65 -0.23
N PHE A 90 -2.98 15.50 -0.67
CA PHE A 90 -3.60 14.21 -0.36
C PHE A 90 -3.56 13.91 1.15
N CYS A 91 -2.40 14.11 1.79
CA CYS A 91 -2.25 14.03 3.25
C CYS A 91 -3.20 14.97 3.98
N ASN A 92 -3.24 16.24 3.57
CA ASN A 92 -4.06 17.27 4.21
C ASN A 92 -5.54 16.90 4.19
N TYR A 93 -6.05 16.48 3.02
CA TYR A 93 -7.42 16.02 2.90
C TYR A 93 -7.68 14.74 3.72
N ARG A 94 -6.84 13.70 3.55
CA ARG A 94 -7.01 12.42 4.23
C ARG A 94 -6.99 12.55 5.73
N ARG A 95 -6.04 13.30 6.29
CA ARG A 95 -5.92 13.48 7.74
C ARG A 95 -7.05 14.32 8.34
N SER A 96 -7.75 15.12 7.53
CA SER A 96 -9.00 15.77 7.95
C SER A 96 -10.18 14.78 8.12
N LYS A 97 -10.15 13.65 7.42
CA LYS A 97 -11.15 12.57 7.50
C LYS A 97 -10.74 11.44 8.45
N PHE A 98 -9.44 11.23 8.59
CA PHE A 98 -8.82 10.24 9.45
C PHE A 98 -7.84 10.97 10.39
N PRO A 99 -8.35 11.56 11.49
CA PRO A 99 -7.52 12.22 12.49
C PRO A 99 -6.46 11.27 13.03
N ARG A 100 -5.40 11.86 13.60
CA ARG A 100 -4.31 11.07 14.20
C ARG A 100 -4.90 10.17 15.29
N PRO A 101 -4.58 8.86 15.30
CA PRO A 101 -5.02 7.96 16.37
C PRO A 101 -4.50 8.41 17.73
N ASP A 102 -5.26 8.14 18.78
CA ASP A 102 -4.85 8.39 20.16
C ASP A 102 -3.63 7.52 20.53
N ASP A 103 -2.73 8.05 21.35
CA ASP A 103 -1.47 7.39 21.72
C ASP A 103 -1.69 6.08 22.51
N ASP A 104 -2.84 5.91 23.16
CA ASP A 104 -3.25 4.70 23.89
C ASP A 104 -3.88 3.63 22.98
N SER A 105 -4.17 3.96 21.73
CA SER A 105 -4.69 3.01 20.73
C SER A 105 -3.58 2.12 20.16
N ILE A 106 -3.97 0.99 19.56
CA ILE A 106 -3.02 0.09 18.87
C ILE A 106 -2.37 0.82 17.69
N GLU A 107 -3.14 1.58 16.92
CA GLU A 107 -2.62 2.42 15.86
C GLU A 107 -1.60 3.47 16.38
N GLY A 108 -1.90 4.13 17.50
CA GLY A 108 -0.99 5.09 18.15
C GLY A 108 0.31 4.44 18.59
N ALA A 109 0.25 3.26 19.21
CA ALA A 109 1.43 2.48 19.60
C ALA A 109 2.28 2.06 18.39
N ILE A 110 1.65 1.69 17.26
CA ILE A 110 2.37 1.39 16.01
C ILE A 110 3.13 2.63 15.51
N LEU A 111 2.48 3.80 15.48
CA LEU A 111 3.12 5.05 15.06
C LEU A 111 4.26 5.45 15.98
N CYS A 112 4.07 5.36 17.30
CA CYS A 112 5.10 5.64 18.29
C CYS A 112 6.32 4.72 18.13
N THR A 113 6.08 3.43 17.82
CA THR A 113 7.14 2.44 17.58
C THR A 113 7.98 2.83 16.35
N LEU A 114 7.33 3.20 15.25
CA LEU A 114 8.03 3.67 14.04
C LEU A 114 8.80 4.97 14.31
N GLN A 115 8.17 5.96 14.96
CA GLN A 115 8.84 7.23 15.31
C GLN A 115 10.07 7.05 16.21
N SER A 116 10.08 6.01 17.06
CA SER A 116 11.18 5.73 17.97
C SER A 116 12.30 4.88 17.34
N THR A 117 11.94 3.99 16.39
CA THR A 117 12.86 2.98 15.85
C THR A 117 13.31 3.29 14.42
N GLY A 118 12.59 4.17 13.72
CA GLY A 118 12.71 4.38 12.29
C GLY A 118 11.86 3.38 11.50
N CYS A 119 12.43 2.82 10.45
CA CYS A 119 11.71 1.90 9.57
C CYS A 119 11.75 0.44 10.05
N LEU A 120 10.64 -0.28 9.88
CA LEU A 120 10.51 -1.68 10.27
C LEU A 120 9.72 -2.47 9.24
N THR A 121 10.10 -3.72 8.99
CA THR A 121 9.26 -4.61 8.19
C THR A 121 7.95 -4.88 8.93
N THR A 122 6.88 -5.21 8.22
CA THR A 122 5.60 -5.63 8.84
C THR A 122 5.79 -6.72 9.91
N ARG A 123 6.76 -7.62 9.72
CA ARG A 123 7.06 -8.69 10.68
C ARG A 123 7.68 -8.15 11.97
N GLU A 124 8.65 -7.26 11.86
CA GLU A 124 9.36 -6.66 12.99
C GLU A 124 8.45 -5.69 13.74
N LEU A 125 7.72 -4.83 13.03
CA LEU A 125 6.76 -3.91 13.63
C LEU A 125 5.69 -4.64 14.43
N ARG A 126 5.17 -5.75 13.90
CA ARG A 126 4.25 -6.62 14.62
C ARG A 126 4.88 -7.21 15.89
N ALA A 127 6.16 -7.60 15.82
CA ALA A 127 6.86 -8.15 16.98
C ALA A 127 7.13 -7.09 18.04
N ALA A 128 7.58 -5.89 17.63
CA ALA A 128 7.81 -4.75 18.49
C ALA A 128 6.54 -4.29 19.21
N CYS A 129 5.38 -4.35 18.54
CA CYS A 129 4.08 -4.05 19.14
C CYS A 129 3.48 -5.22 19.96
N GLY A 130 4.20 -6.33 20.16
CA GLY A 130 3.72 -7.47 20.96
C GLY A 130 2.65 -8.35 20.30
N PHE A 131 2.46 -8.26 18.98
CA PHE A 131 1.45 -9.01 18.21
C PHE A 131 1.98 -10.36 17.66
N THR A 132 2.86 -11.05 18.39
CA THR A 132 3.41 -12.35 17.97
C THR A 132 2.49 -13.51 18.33
N GLU A 133 2.24 -14.43 17.39
CA GLU A 133 1.54 -15.70 17.67
C GLU A 133 2.47 -16.65 18.44
N ASN A 134 2.05 -17.11 19.63
CA ASN A 134 2.71 -18.23 20.28
C ASN A 134 2.46 -19.52 19.48
N ARG A 135 3.53 -20.26 19.16
CA ARG A 135 3.48 -21.49 18.34
C ARG A 135 2.57 -22.58 18.94
N ARG A 136 2.35 -22.58 20.26
CA ARG A 136 1.43 -23.49 20.99
C ARG A 136 -0.04 -23.21 20.71
N THR A 137 -0.44 -21.93 20.63
CA THR A 137 -1.84 -21.54 20.43
C THR A 137 -2.36 -21.89 19.04
N LYS A 138 -1.45 -22.09 18.07
CA LYS A 138 -1.78 -22.50 16.70
C LYS A 138 -2.33 -23.92 16.64
N GLN A 139 -1.86 -24.82 17.50
CA GLN A 139 -2.27 -26.23 17.51
C GLN A 139 -3.64 -26.39 18.19
N GLU A 140 -3.80 -25.79 19.37
CA GLU A 140 -5.07 -25.81 20.13
C GLU A 140 -6.20 -25.07 19.40
N GLN A 141 -5.96 -23.90 18.81
CA GLN A 141 -7.00 -23.18 18.06
C GLN A 141 -7.34 -23.85 16.73
N SER A 142 -6.37 -24.53 16.09
CA SER A 142 -6.64 -25.30 14.88
C SER A 142 -7.49 -26.54 15.16
N GLU A 143 -7.24 -27.26 16.26
CA GLU A 143 -8.04 -28.44 16.65
C GLU A 143 -9.45 -28.03 17.11
N VAL A 144 -9.59 -26.97 17.91
CA VAL A 144 -10.90 -26.49 18.38
C VAL A 144 -11.75 -25.96 17.21
N CYS A 145 -11.16 -25.21 16.28
CA CYS A 145 -11.89 -24.72 15.10
C CYS A 145 -12.17 -25.81 14.06
N PHE A 146 -11.30 -26.81 13.91
CA PHE A 146 -11.55 -27.96 13.03
C PHE A 146 -12.70 -28.82 13.56
N ASN A 147 -12.74 -29.05 14.88
CA ASN A 147 -13.82 -29.82 15.53
C ASN A 147 -15.16 -29.06 15.53
N SER A 148 -15.15 -27.72 15.64
CA SER A 148 -16.37 -26.88 15.54
C SER A 148 -16.91 -26.79 14.09
N ALA A 149 -16.05 -26.70 13.08
CA ALA A 149 -16.46 -26.65 11.67
C ALA A 149 -16.94 -28.00 11.10
N LEU A 150 -16.66 -29.12 11.78
CA LEU A 150 -17.24 -30.42 11.45
C LEU A 150 -18.69 -30.55 11.97
N GLN A 151 -19.09 -29.76 12.96
CA GLN A 151 -20.45 -29.76 13.50
C GLN A 151 -21.38 -28.79 12.76
N GLU A 152 -20.84 -27.68 12.26
CA GLU A 152 -21.55 -26.70 11.44
C GLU A 152 -20.93 -26.69 10.05
N GLY A 153 -21.61 -27.25 9.04
CA GLY A 153 -21.08 -27.51 7.67
C GLY A 153 -20.66 -26.29 6.83
N GLY A 154 -19.97 -25.31 7.41
CA GLY A 154 -19.37 -24.14 6.77
C GLY A 154 -17.84 -24.17 6.88
N LYS A 155 -17.16 -23.59 5.87
CA LYS A 155 -15.70 -23.40 5.90
C LYS A 155 -15.34 -22.41 7.04
N PRO A 156 -14.44 -22.77 7.99
CA PRO A 156 -14.07 -21.87 9.07
C PRO A 156 -13.26 -20.68 8.53
N LYS A 157 -13.67 -19.45 8.86
CA LYS A 157 -12.89 -18.21 8.66
C LYS A 157 -12.33 -17.73 9.99
N VAL A 158 -11.21 -18.29 10.42
CA VAL A 158 -10.47 -17.78 11.59
C VAL A 158 -9.58 -16.63 11.13
N LYS A 159 -9.92 -15.38 11.48
CA LYS A 159 -8.98 -14.25 11.33
C LYS A 159 -7.98 -14.29 12.48
N GLY A 160 -6.81 -14.89 12.25
CA GLY A 160 -5.70 -14.89 13.21
C GLY A 160 -5.18 -13.48 13.54
N MET A 161 -4.37 -13.36 14.59
CA MET A 161 -3.79 -12.08 15.04
C MET A 161 -3.02 -11.35 13.95
N ARG A 162 -2.39 -12.07 13.02
CA ARG A 162 -1.77 -11.49 11.82
C ARG A 162 -2.76 -10.68 10.98
N SER A 163 -3.94 -11.23 10.69
CA SER A 163 -4.96 -10.55 9.88
C SER A 163 -5.53 -9.31 10.58
N LYS A 164 -5.53 -9.27 11.91
CA LYS A 164 -5.91 -8.07 12.68
C LYS A 164 -4.84 -6.99 12.56
N PHE A 165 -3.56 -7.36 12.75
CA PHE A 165 -2.41 -6.44 12.62
C PHE A 165 -2.36 -5.76 11.25
N ASP A 166 -2.46 -6.55 10.17
CA ASP A 166 -2.48 -6.04 8.80
C ASP A 166 -3.64 -5.04 8.56
N GLY A 167 -4.75 -5.21 9.30
CA GLY A 167 -5.87 -4.29 9.29
C GLY A 167 -5.56 -2.94 9.94
N TYR A 168 -4.78 -2.90 11.03
CA TYR A 168 -4.29 -1.67 11.64
C TYR A 168 -3.36 -0.91 10.69
N LEU A 169 -2.38 -1.62 10.10
CA LEU A 169 -1.47 -1.05 9.12
C LEU A 169 -2.23 -0.47 7.92
N THR A 170 -3.17 -1.22 7.35
CA THR A 170 -3.96 -0.74 6.21
C THR A 170 -4.75 0.52 6.55
N ARG A 171 -5.24 0.69 7.78
CA ARG A 171 -5.91 1.95 8.19
C ARG A 171 -4.92 3.11 8.31
N LEU A 172 -3.73 2.87 8.84
CA LEU A 172 -2.66 3.88 8.94
C LEU A 172 -2.12 4.30 7.56
N GLU A 173 -1.98 3.35 6.63
CA GLU A 173 -1.63 3.63 5.22
C GLU A 173 -2.72 4.48 4.56
N MET A 174 -3.99 4.07 4.66
CA MET A 174 -5.14 4.83 4.14
C MET A 174 -5.25 6.25 4.73
N ALA A 175 -4.85 6.41 6.00
CA ALA A 175 -4.83 7.68 6.71
C ALA A 175 -3.54 8.49 6.48
N THR A 176 -2.61 8.01 5.64
CA THR A 176 -1.33 8.66 5.29
C THR A 176 -0.36 8.85 6.46
N TYR A 177 -0.45 8.03 7.51
CA TYR A 177 0.49 8.04 8.64
C TYR A 177 1.62 7.02 8.49
N ILE A 178 1.46 6.04 7.61
CA ILE A 178 2.49 5.06 7.25
C ILE A 178 2.60 4.99 5.74
N VAL A 179 3.83 4.88 5.26
CA VAL A 179 4.20 4.62 3.86
C VAL A 179 5.12 3.41 3.80
N THR A 180 5.26 2.82 2.61
CA THR A 180 6.30 1.84 2.34
C THR A 180 7.54 2.57 1.84
N GLU A 181 8.63 2.43 2.58
CA GLU A 181 9.96 2.95 2.23
C GLU A 181 10.68 2.06 1.23
N ASP A 182 10.55 0.75 1.37
CA ASP A 182 11.25 -0.22 0.53
C ASP A 182 10.61 -1.62 0.61
N PHE A 183 11.13 -2.58 -0.15
CA PHE A 183 10.81 -4.00 -0.07
C PHE A 183 12.05 -4.82 0.26
N ILE A 184 12.06 -5.44 1.44
CA ILE A 184 13.14 -6.33 1.86
C ILE A 184 12.88 -7.75 1.37
N TYR A 185 13.77 -8.26 0.53
CA TYR A 185 13.68 -9.63 -0.01
C TYR A 185 14.47 -10.59 0.88
N PRO A 186 13.84 -11.65 1.41
CA PRO A 186 14.56 -12.62 2.23
C PRO A 186 15.56 -13.40 1.38
N ARG A 187 16.68 -13.75 1.99
CA ARG A 187 17.80 -14.42 1.32
C ARG A 187 18.01 -15.84 1.83
N ASP A 188 18.25 -16.76 0.92
CA ASP A 188 18.52 -18.15 1.25
C ASP A 188 19.94 -18.31 1.81
N LYS A 189 20.32 -19.56 2.15
CA LYS A 189 21.66 -19.88 2.67
C LYS A 189 22.80 -19.59 1.69
N HIS A 190 22.48 -19.36 0.41
CA HIS A 190 23.40 -19.02 -0.67
C HIS A 190 23.37 -17.53 -1.01
N ASN A 191 22.67 -16.71 -0.21
CA ASN A 191 22.50 -15.27 -0.39
C ASN A 191 21.66 -14.89 -1.63
N HIS A 192 20.86 -15.81 -2.17
CA HIS A 192 19.90 -15.53 -3.24
C HIS A 192 18.57 -15.08 -2.66
N GLU A 193 17.97 -14.05 -3.25
CA GLU A 193 16.64 -13.57 -2.90
C GLU A 193 15.57 -14.61 -3.26
N TYR A 194 14.57 -14.76 -2.39
CA TYR A 194 13.47 -15.68 -2.62
C TYR A 194 12.14 -15.13 -2.10
N GLY A 195 11.05 -15.69 -2.60
CA GLY A 195 9.71 -15.32 -2.16
C GLY A 195 9.33 -13.87 -2.50
N TRP A 196 8.44 -13.30 -1.70
CA TRP A 196 7.91 -11.95 -1.91
C TRP A 196 8.62 -10.95 -1.02
N GLY A 197 8.97 -9.79 -1.57
CA GLY A 197 9.52 -8.67 -0.82
C GLY A 197 8.59 -8.23 0.31
N TRP A 198 9.15 -8.03 1.50
CA TRP A 198 8.46 -7.57 2.69
C TRP A 198 8.48 -6.05 2.73
N SER A 199 7.31 -5.41 2.82
CA SER A 199 7.24 -3.96 2.99
C SER A 199 8.01 -3.51 4.22
N LEU A 200 8.99 -2.65 4.00
CA LEU A 200 9.65 -1.82 5.01
C LEU A 200 8.80 -0.57 5.19
N LEU A 201 8.27 -0.38 6.40
CA LEU A 201 7.31 0.68 6.69
C LEU A 201 7.97 1.79 7.46
N ASN A 202 7.60 3.03 7.16
CA ASN A 202 8.08 4.23 7.85
C ASN A 202 6.97 5.28 7.95
N THR A 203 7.14 6.30 8.80
CA THR A 203 6.30 7.50 8.76
C THR A 203 6.76 8.40 7.61
N PRO A 204 5.84 9.05 6.88
CA PRO A 204 6.24 9.96 5.80
C PRO A 204 7.00 11.18 6.32
N GLU A 205 6.77 11.60 7.57
CA GLU A 205 7.52 12.69 8.20
C GLU A 205 8.99 12.37 8.45
N ASP A 206 9.29 11.13 8.88
CA ASP A 206 10.68 10.70 9.12
C ASP A 206 11.38 10.39 7.79
N LEU A 207 10.66 9.84 6.81
CA LEU A 207 11.22 9.46 5.51
C LEU A 207 11.43 10.65 4.56
N TYR A 208 10.45 11.55 4.44
CA TYR A 208 10.46 12.64 3.47
C TYR A 208 10.54 14.04 4.09
N GLY A 209 10.57 14.12 5.43
CA GLY A 209 10.54 15.37 6.18
C GLY A 209 9.13 15.86 6.46
N ARG A 210 8.95 16.55 7.60
CA ARG A 210 7.64 17.08 8.04
C ARG A 210 7.00 18.02 7.04
N GLU A 211 7.81 18.79 6.31
CA GLU A 211 7.35 19.74 5.30
C GLU A 211 6.67 19.05 4.11
N ALA A 212 7.09 17.83 3.75
CA ALA A 212 6.47 17.05 2.68
C ALA A 212 5.02 16.65 2.99
N CYS A 213 4.61 16.68 4.27
CA CYS A 213 3.24 16.42 4.71
C CYS A 213 2.43 17.68 5.01
N GLN A 214 3.01 18.87 4.85
CA GLN A 214 2.35 20.14 5.16
C GLN A 214 1.78 20.80 3.89
N CYS A 215 0.54 21.27 3.98
CA CYS A 215 -0.11 22.01 2.90
C CYS A 215 -0.71 23.30 3.46
N ASN A 216 -0.52 24.41 2.75
CA ASN A 216 -1.07 25.71 3.12
C ASN A 216 -2.55 25.87 2.73
N ARG A 217 -3.08 24.95 1.92
CA ARG A 217 -4.50 24.92 1.55
C ARG A 217 -5.33 24.34 2.70
N THR A 218 -6.59 24.72 2.76
CA THR A 218 -7.58 24.01 3.57
C THR A 218 -7.79 22.58 3.05
N PRO A 219 -8.29 21.64 3.88
CA PRO A 219 -8.61 20.30 3.41
C PRO A 219 -9.62 20.27 2.25
N LEU A 220 -10.56 21.23 2.20
CA LEU A 220 -11.55 21.32 1.13
C LEU A 220 -10.91 21.78 -0.19
N GLU A 221 -10.04 22.79 -0.16
CA GLU A 221 -9.29 23.24 -1.34
C GLU A 221 -8.36 22.14 -1.86
N SER A 222 -7.72 21.37 -0.95
CA SER A 222 -6.90 20.22 -1.32
C SER A 222 -7.72 19.14 -2.03
N TYR A 223 -8.91 18.84 -1.50
CA TYR A 223 -9.86 17.92 -2.13
C TYR A 223 -10.27 18.40 -3.53
N GLN A 224 -10.65 19.68 -3.66
CA GLN A 224 -11.06 20.25 -4.94
C GLN A 224 -9.95 20.17 -5.98
N ARG A 225 -8.72 20.55 -5.60
CA ARG A 225 -7.53 20.44 -6.47
C ARG A 225 -7.33 19.02 -6.98
N ILE A 226 -7.39 18.02 -6.09
CA ILE A 226 -7.21 16.61 -6.47
C ILE A 226 -8.37 16.13 -7.34
N PHE A 227 -9.60 16.48 -6.99
CA PHE A 227 -10.79 16.07 -7.73
C PHE A 227 -10.80 16.61 -9.15
N GLU A 228 -10.49 17.90 -9.34
CA GLU A 228 -10.41 18.54 -10.65
C GLU A 228 -9.32 17.90 -11.51
N HIS A 229 -8.12 17.71 -10.95
CA HIS A 229 -7.03 17.03 -11.65
C HIS A 229 -7.39 15.60 -12.08
N LEU A 230 -7.99 14.82 -11.17
CA LEU A 230 -8.45 13.46 -11.50
C LEU A 230 -9.56 13.46 -12.55
N LYS A 231 -10.44 14.47 -12.60
CA LYS A 231 -11.43 14.62 -13.68
C LYS A 231 -10.79 14.94 -15.02
N GLU A 232 -9.71 15.72 -15.03
CA GLU A 232 -8.96 16.03 -16.25
C GLU A 232 -8.26 14.80 -16.81
N ILE A 233 -7.59 14.01 -15.96
CA ILE A 233 -6.88 12.80 -16.41
C ILE A 233 -7.80 11.59 -16.64
N LEU A 234 -8.99 11.56 -16.02
CA LEU A 234 -10.00 10.49 -16.14
C LEU A 234 -11.36 11.05 -16.58
N PRO A 235 -11.49 11.57 -17.82
CA PRO A 235 -12.72 12.24 -18.27
C PRO A 235 -13.94 11.31 -18.31
N ASP A 236 -13.71 10.01 -18.53
CA ASP A 236 -14.76 8.99 -18.60
C ASP A 236 -15.17 8.45 -17.21
N ALA A 237 -14.42 8.77 -16.15
CA ALA A 237 -14.73 8.32 -14.80
C ALA A 237 -15.86 9.15 -14.19
N SER A 238 -16.81 8.45 -13.55
CA SER A 238 -17.86 9.08 -12.77
C SER A 238 -17.31 9.76 -11.52
N ASP A 239 -17.99 10.80 -11.05
CA ASP A 239 -17.61 11.49 -9.82
C ASP A 239 -17.55 10.54 -8.62
N LYS A 240 -18.45 9.54 -8.58
CA LYS A 240 -18.43 8.49 -7.54
C LYS A 240 -17.14 7.65 -7.56
N GLN A 241 -16.62 7.34 -8.75
CA GLN A 241 -15.36 6.60 -8.88
C GLN A 241 -14.18 7.46 -8.41
N ILE A 242 -14.14 8.73 -8.81
CA ILE A 242 -13.08 9.67 -8.39
C ILE A 242 -13.13 9.92 -6.88
N ILE A 243 -14.32 10.17 -6.31
CA ILE A 243 -14.50 10.30 -4.85
C ILE A 243 -13.99 9.06 -4.12
N LYS A 244 -14.26 7.86 -4.64
CA LYS A 244 -13.78 6.60 -4.04
C LYS A 244 -12.26 6.46 -4.11
N LEU A 245 -11.63 6.97 -5.17
CA LEU A 245 -10.19 6.96 -5.36
C LEU A 245 -9.48 7.91 -4.37
N ILE A 246 -10.00 9.14 -4.25
CA ILE A 246 -9.49 10.15 -3.31
C ILE A 246 -9.72 9.68 -1.87
N GLY A 247 -10.94 9.17 -1.62
CA GLY A 247 -11.47 8.41 -0.48
C GLY A 247 -11.56 9.09 0.87
#